data_AF-A0A6N9GVW5-F1
#
_entry.id   AF-A0A6N9GVW5-F1
#
_cell.length_a   1.000
_cell.length_b   1.000
_cell.length_c   1.000
_cell.angle_alpha   90.00
_cell.angle_beta   90.00
_cell.angle_gamma   90.00
#
_symmetry.space_group_name_H-M   'P 1'
#
loop_
_entity.id
_entity.type
_entity.pdbx_description
1 polymer ?
#
loop_
_entity_poly.entity_id
_entity_poly.type
_entity_poly.pdbx_seq_one_letter_code
_entity_poly.pdbx_strand_id
1 'polypeptide(L)'
;MADREGESVLRAKYRDYCSARVAEALLSLSPEEVFALAEAEARASNRIAPNSHNEAIRLATGRIRDRLSLPEYEAWAEEYVNDPSRFDPDLMGLWKSEE
;
A
#
# COMPACT_ATOMS: atom_id res chain seq x y z
N MET A 1 -28.16 -8.71 3.33
CA MET A 1 -27.57 -7.81 2.31
C MET A 1 -26.67 -6.76 2.98
N ALA A 2 -27.12 -6.09 4.06
CA ALA A 2 -26.33 -5.11 4.82
C ALA A 2 -24.93 -5.59 5.29
N ASP A 3 -24.80 -6.85 5.69
CA ASP A 3 -23.52 -7.41 6.17
C ASP A 3 -22.42 -7.46 5.08
N ARG A 4 -22.81 -7.80 3.83
CA ARG A 4 -21.89 -7.86 2.69
C ARG A 4 -21.45 -6.48 2.20
N GLU A 5 -22.31 -5.48 2.36
CA GLU A 5 -21.99 -4.09 2.02
C GLU A 5 -20.99 -3.52 3.04
N GLY A 6 -21.20 -3.78 4.33
CA GLY A 6 -20.24 -3.45 5.39
C GLY A 6 -18.87 -4.11 5.19
N GLU A 7 -18.83 -5.40 4.85
CA GLU A 7 -17.58 -6.11 4.53
C GLU A 7 -16.89 -5.50 3.31
N SER A 8 -17.65 -5.17 2.26
CA SER A 8 -17.10 -4.56 1.04
C SER A 8 -16.48 -3.19 1.32
N VAL A 9 -17.12 -2.36 2.15
CA VAL A 9 -16.58 -1.07 2.59
C VAL A 9 -15.32 -1.27 3.45
N LEU A 10 -15.32 -2.23 4.38
CA LEU A 10 -14.12 -2.54 5.18
C LEU A 10 -12.95 -3.01 4.32
N ARG A 11 -13.20 -3.85 3.30
CA ARG A 11 -12.16 -4.26 2.33
C ARG A 11 -11.64 -3.09 1.50
N ALA A 12 -12.52 -2.17 1.11
CA ALA A 12 -12.11 -0.95 0.40
C ALA A 12 -11.24 -0.05 1.29
N LYS A 13 -11.63 0.16 2.56
CA LYS A 13 -10.85 0.92 3.55
C LYS A 13 -9.51 0.27 3.84
N TYR A 14 -9.46 -1.05 4.00
CA TYR A 14 -8.21 -1.78 4.18
C TYR A 14 -7.26 -1.57 3.00
N ARG A 15 -7.78 -1.62 1.77
CA ARG A 15 -6.98 -1.36 0.56
C ARG A 15 -6.47 0.08 0.54
N ASP A 16 -7.30 1.05 0.89
CA ASP A 16 -6.91 2.46 1.00
C ASP A 16 -5.79 2.64 2.02
N TYR A 17 -5.95 2.09 3.24
CA TYR A 17 -4.92 2.06 4.27
C TYR A 17 -3.60 1.48 3.76
N CYS A 18 -3.62 0.29 3.14
CA CYS A 18 -2.43 -0.33 2.58
C CYS A 18 -1.77 0.55 1.52
N SER A 19 -2.56 1.15 0.63
CA SER A 19 -2.09 2.09 -0.38
C SER A 19 -1.45 3.33 0.25
N ALA A 20 -2.03 3.88 1.32
CA ALA A 20 -1.49 5.02 2.05
C ALA A 20 -0.13 4.70 2.68
N ARG A 21 -0.02 3.56 3.36
CA ARG A 21 1.26 3.10 3.96
C ARG A 21 2.36 2.93 2.90
N VAL A 22 2.02 2.35 1.76
CA VAL A 22 2.97 2.19 0.64
C VAL A 22 3.36 3.53 0.03
N ALA A 23 2.40 4.43 -0.16
CA ALA A 23 2.64 5.77 -0.71
C ALA A 23 3.52 6.61 0.23
N GLU A 24 3.25 6.60 1.54
CA GLU A 24 4.07 7.27 2.55
C GLU A 24 5.51 6.77 2.50
N ALA A 25 5.70 5.44 2.51
CA ALA A 25 7.03 4.85 2.42
C ALA A 25 7.74 5.25 1.12
N LEU A 26 7.05 5.23 -0.02
CA LEU A 26 7.63 5.66 -1.30
C LEU A 26 8.01 7.15 -1.29
N LEU A 27 7.16 8.03 -0.74
CA LEU A 27 7.41 9.47 -0.68
C LEU A 27 8.52 9.84 0.30
N SER A 28 8.83 8.96 1.26
CA SER A 28 9.96 9.14 2.17
C SER A 28 11.32 8.84 1.52
N LEU A 29 11.33 8.22 0.33
CA LEU A 29 12.55 7.88 -0.41
C LEU A 29 12.93 9.00 -1.39
N SER A 30 14.22 9.29 -1.42
CA SER A 30 14.83 10.11 -2.47
C SER A 30 14.81 9.38 -3.81
N PRO A 31 14.89 10.08 -4.96
CA PRO A 31 14.92 9.45 -6.28
C PRO A 31 16.01 8.38 -6.41
N GLU A 32 17.22 8.65 -5.89
CA GLU A 32 18.33 7.70 -5.87
C GLU A 32 18.03 6.43 -5.06
N GLU A 33 17.33 6.55 -3.94
CA GLU A 33 16.94 5.42 -3.09
C GLU A 33 15.86 4.57 -3.77
N VAL A 34 14.91 5.20 -4.48
CA VAL A 34 13.93 4.51 -5.32
C VAL A 34 14.62 3.70 -6.42
N PHE A 35 15.61 4.29 -7.11
CA PHE A 35 16.38 3.58 -8.13
C PHE A 35 17.19 2.42 -7.55
N ALA A 36 17.91 2.63 -6.44
CA ALA A 36 18.67 1.58 -5.78
C ALA A 36 17.78 0.41 -5.33
N LEU A 37 16.60 0.72 -4.78
CA LEU A 37 15.62 -0.29 -4.37
C LEU A 37 15.07 -1.08 -5.57
N ALA A 38 14.75 -0.38 -6.66
CA ALA A 38 14.25 -0.98 -7.88
C ALA A 38 15.30 -1.87 -8.58
N GLU A 39 16.57 -1.47 -8.60
CA GLU A 39 17.64 -2.33 -9.10
C GLU A 39 17.81 -3.60 -8.25
N ALA A 40 17.76 -3.46 -6.92
CA ALA A 40 17.84 -4.61 -6.03
C ALA A 40 16.68 -5.59 -6.26
N GLU A 41 15.49 -5.09 -6.60
CA GLU A 41 14.35 -5.90 -6.98
C GLU A 41 14.50 -6.57 -8.34
N ALA A 42 14.95 -5.81 -9.35
CA ALA A 42 15.23 -6.36 -10.67
C ALA A 42 16.25 -7.50 -10.60
N ARG A 43 17.34 -7.32 -9.82
CA ARG A 43 18.35 -8.37 -9.60
C ARG A 43 17.76 -9.60 -8.90
N ALA A 44 16.94 -9.41 -7.85
CA ALA A 44 16.30 -10.52 -7.13
C ALA A 44 15.31 -11.31 -8.01
N SER A 45 14.57 -10.61 -8.87
CA SER A 45 13.59 -11.18 -9.80
C SER A 45 14.17 -11.62 -11.15
N ASN A 46 15.50 -11.57 -11.33
CA ASN A 46 16.21 -11.85 -12.59
C ASN A 46 15.64 -11.07 -13.80
N ARG A 47 15.29 -9.81 -13.58
CA ARG A 47 14.79 -8.83 -14.56
C ARG A 47 15.87 -7.80 -14.91
N ILE A 48 15.68 -7.10 -16.02
CA ILE A 48 16.52 -5.97 -16.42
C ILE A 48 16.30 -4.81 -15.45
N ALA A 49 17.37 -4.07 -15.14
CA ALA A 49 17.29 -2.87 -14.33
C ALA A 49 16.32 -1.84 -14.94
N PRO A 50 15.61 -1.05 -14.12
CA PRO A 50 14.67 -0.05 -14.62
C PRO A 50 15.37 0.95 -15.53
N ASN A 51 14.81 1.20 -16.71
CA ASN A 51 15.35 2.19 -17.65
C ASN A 51 14.68 3.56 -17.53
N SER A 52 13.65 3.67 -16.68
CA SER A 52 12.81 4.86 -16.52
C SER A 52 12.42 5.06 -15.06
N HIS A 53 12.21 6.30 -14.64
CA HIS A 53 11.76 6.61 -13.27
C HIS A 53 10.42 5.93 -12.91
N ASN A 54 9.46 5.89 -13.84
CA ASN A 54 8.20 5.18 -13.65
C ASN A 54 8.37 3.66 -13.46
N GLU A 55 9.35 3.07 -14.12
CA GLU A 55 9.66 1.65 -13.97
C GLU A 55 10.33 1.39 -12.61
N ALA A 56 11.23 2.29 -12.19
CA ALA A 56 11.84 2.25 -10.87
C ALA A 56 10.78 2.35 -9.77
N ILE A 57 9.83 3.31 -9.87
CA ILE A 57 8.71 3.42 -8.93
C ILE A 57 7.91 2.11 -8.87
N ARG A 58 7.54 1.51 -10.01
CA ARG A 58 6.76 0.26 -10.01
C ARG A 58 7.47 -0.89 -9.31
N LEU A 59 8.76 -1.08 -9.56
CA LEU A 59 9.57 -2.12 -8.92
C LEU A 59 9.78 -1.82 -7.43
N ALA A 60 10.07 -0.56 -7.07
CA ALA A 60 10.22 -0.13 -5.69
C ALA A 60 8.93 -0.31 -4.89
N THR A 61 7.77 0.05 -5.45
CA THR A 61 6.45 -0.15 -4.82
C THR A 61 6.19 -1.61 -4.48
N GLY A 62 6.51 -2.54 -5.39
CA GLY A 62 6.40 -3.98 -5.11
C GLY A 62 7.22 -4.39 -3.89
N ARG A 63 8.49 -3.97 -3.86
CA ARG A 63 9.41 -4.29 -2.76
C ARG A 63 9.07 -3.61 -1.44
N ILE A 64 8.56 -2.38 -1.48
CA ILE A 64 8.07 -1.64 -0.30
C ILE A 64 6.89 -2.38 0.31
N ARG A 65 5.94 -2.83 -0.51
CA ARG A 65 4.78 -3.61 -0.04
C ARG A 65 5.22 -4.86 0.70
N ASP A 66 6.20 -5.60 0.18
CA ASP A 66 6.69 -6.82 0.83
C ASP A 66 7.47 -6.54 2.14
N ARG A 67 8.05 -5.34 2.29
CA ARG A 67 8.80 -4.93 3.49
C ARG A 67 7.93 -4.36 4.61
N LEU A 68 6.83 -3.69 4.27
CA LEU A 68 6.02 -2.94 5.23
C LEU A 68 5.33 -3.81 6.28
N SER A 69 5.39 -5.14 6.16
CA SER A 69 4.74 -6.08 7.10
C SER A 69 3.29 -5.67 7.37
N LEU A 70 2.55 -5.40 6.29
CA LEU A 70 1.16 -4.94 6.37
C LEU A 70 0.33 -6.01 7.09
N PRO A 71 -0.57 -5.61 8.02
CA PRO A 71 -1.41 -6.56 8.75
C PRO A 71 -2.33 -7.29 7.78
N GLU A 72 -2.69 -8.53 8.09
CA GLU A 72 -3.74 -9.22 7.33
C GLU A 72 -5.09 -8.54 7.52
N TYR A 73 -5.97 -8.69 6.52
CA TYR A 73 -7.27 -8.03 6.51
C TYR A 73 -8.08 -8.30 7.78
N GLU A 74 -8.11 -9.54 8.28
CA GLU A 74 -8.93 -9.93 9.43
C GLU A 74 -8.46 -9.23 10.71
N ALA A 75 -7.15 -9.22 10.97
CA ALA A 75 -6.56 -8.53 12.11
C ALA A 75 -6.77 -7.01 12.04
N TRP A 76 -6.53 -6.42 10.87
CA TRP A 76 -6.76 -5.00 10.65
C TRP A 76 -8.24 -4.63 10.81
N ALA A 77 -9.16 -5.44 10.29
CA ALA A 77 -10.59 -5.16 10.35
C ALA A 77 -11.13 -5.25 11.78
N GLU A 78 -10.65 -6.22 12.56
CA GLU A 78 -10.97 -6.31 13.99
C GLU A 78 -10.51 -5.06 14.73
N GLU A 79 -9.26 -4.62 14.55
CA GLU A 79 -8.78 -3.37 15.17
C GLU A 79 -9.54 -2.14 14.68
N TYR A 80 -9.83 -2.05 13.38
CA TYR A 80 -10.57 -0.93 12.79
C TYR A 80 -11.99 -0.82 13.33
N VAL A 81 -12.69 -1.94 13.52
CA VAL A 81 -14.05 -1.94 14.09
C VAL A 81 -14.03 -1.54 15.57
N ASN A 82 -12.99 -1.93 16.31
CA ASN A 82 -12.83 -1.59 17.72
C ASN A 82 -12.44 -0.12 17.94
N ASP A 83 -11.54 0.43 17.13
CA ASP A 83 -11.12 1.84 17.22
C ASP A 83 -10.84 2.45 15.82
N PRO A 84 -11.89 2.90 15.11
CA PRO A 84 -11.75 3.51 13.78
C PRO A 84 -10.89 4.77 13.80
N SER A 85 -10.92 5.51 14.91
CA SER A 85 -10.26 6.83 15.05
C SER A 85 -8.74 6.75 14.92
N ARG A 86 -8.17 5.58 15.21
CA ARG A 86 -6.74 5.29 15.05
C ARG A 86 -6.30 5.17 13.59
N PHE A 87 -7.19 4.77 12.68
CA PHE A 87 -6.85 4.49 11.29
C PHE A 87 -7.43 5.50 10.30
N ASP A 88 -8.55 6.16 10.64
CA ASP A 88 -9.18 7.16 9.79
C ASP A 88 -8.23 8.29 9.32
N PRO A 89 -7.25 8.78 10.11
CA PRO A 89 -6.27 9.77 9.65
C PRO A 89 -5.36 9.27 8.52
N ASP A 90 -5.10 7.96 8.44
CA ASP A 90 -4.27 7.33 7.41
C ASP A 90 -5.07 7.01 6.12
N LEU A 91 -6.40 7.00 6.17
CA LEU A 91 -7.23 6.73 5.00
C LEU A 91 -7.21 7.93 4.04
N MET A 92 -6.83 7.70 2.78
CA MET A 92 -6.78 8.77 1.77
C MET A 92 -8.14 9.06 1.13
N GLY A 93 -9.18 8.30 1.49
CA GLY A 93 -10.53 8.46 0.97
C GLY A 93 -10.77 7.73 -0.36
N LEU A 94 -9.85 6.89 -0.81
CA LEU A 94 -9.99 6.06 -2.02
C LEU A 94 -11.12 5.04 -1.92
N TRP A 95 -11.54 4.70 -0.69
CA TRP A 95 -12.65 3.79 -0.44
C TRP A 95 -14.02 4.43 -0.68
N LYS A 96 -14.10 5.77 -0.64
CA LYS A 96 -15.30 6.53 -1.00
C LYS A 96 -15.32 6.53 -2.52
N SER A 97 -16.00 5.55 -3.12
CA SER A 97 -16.21 5.55 -4.58
C SER A 97 -16.68 6.94 -5.00
N GLU A 98 -16.08 7.49 -6.05
CA GLU A 98 -16.55 8.77 -6.61
C GLU A 98 -18.03 8.61 -6.97
N GLU A 99 -18.89 9.41 -6.36
CA GLU A 99 -20.32 9.50 -6.68
C GLU A 99 -20.55 10.06 -8.09
#